data_AF-A0A8T3XW47-F1
#
_entry.id   AF-A0A8T3XW47-F1
#
_cell.length_a   1.000
_cell.length_b   1.000
_cell.length_c   1.000
_cell.angle_alpha   90.00
_cell.angle_beta   90.00
_cell.angle_gamma   90.00
#
_symmetry.space_group_name_H-M   'P 1'
#
loop_
_entity.id
_entity.type
_entity.pdbx_description
1 polymer ?
#
loop_
_entity_poly.entity_id
_entity_poly.type
_entity_poly.pdbx_seq_one_letter_code
_entity_poly.pdbx_strand_id
1 'polypeptide(L)'
;MMKKTNFVFAIFLFGIIALNFNFISAENTYCAERTTGGAWCQNVFLEEVDQSYRYVPASCEATSYCKMGTCVNTQEGTCLENTPQKVCENPEDNSAGGIWYDQPQEDIPQCQLGCCILGDQAAFVTQVRCKELSSKYGLNTSYRTDIQSEVACISSVSSQNKGACVYEKDFQRTCKFTTQEECQTLSESNTGNSSVEFYDGDLCSKEDLNTTCGPSERTTIVEGKDEIYFVDTCGNVANVYDANKINDQNYWSEIIGKENSCGFGNANGNAGNPSCGNCDYFLGSTGKIYDRSIDPNQPTFGNYICRDLSCDYLGEEKQHGETWCETSSGNDKNLPGDRYFRKVCYNGEVTVEPCSDFRQEVCIQDDINGFSTAACRVNKWQDCTSQGTKDNCENTDVRDCSWIEGERFDENETSNVEKQGSCVPKNPPGYDFWQAGSDAESLCLLANKECVVKYEKGLLGGGWECKENCECLEDSWAGEQNNVCLALGDCGAITNFVGRQGFNDLDDLSEIVENEDLDE
;
A
#
# COMPACT_ATOMS: atom_id res chain seq x y z
N MET A 1 46.57 -52.26 77.42
CA MET A 1 46.75 -53.63 76.89
C MET A 1 46.61 -53.61 75.37
N MET A 2 47.12 -54.65 74.70
CA MET A 2 47.16 -54.93 73.24
C MET A 2 46.02 -54.33 72.36
N LYS A 3 46.31 -53.71 71.20
CA LYS A 3 46.30 -54.35 69.84
C LYS A 3 45.07 -55.28 69.66
N LYS A 4 44.05 -54.99 68.84
CA LYS A 4 43.96 -55.14 67.35
C LYS A 4 42.46 -54.92 66.95
N THR A 5 41.97 -54.65 65.72
CA THR A 5 42.49 -54.51 64.33
C THR A 5 41.61 -53.48 63.55
N ASN A 6 42.00 -53.09 62.34
CA ASN A 6 41.31 -52.24 61.35
C ASN A 6 39.88 -52.69 60.95
N PHE A 7 39.00 -51.73 60.60
CA PHE A 7 38.34 -51.72 59.28
C PHE A 7 37.97 -50.29 58.83
N VAL A 8 37.71 -50.13 57.53
CA VAL A 8 37.53 -48.87 56.80
C VAL A 8 36.02 -48.59 56.60
N PHE A 9 35.59 -47.33 56.67
CA PHE A 9 34.85 -46.63 55.60
C PHE A 9 34.53 -45.17 55.99
N ALA A 10 34.71 -44.24 55.06
CA ALA A 10 34.35 -42.84 55.23
C ALA A 10 32.88 -42.63 54.84
N ILE A 11 32.09 -42.00 55.72
CA ILE A 11 30.74 -41.55 55.42
C ILE A 11 30.84 -40.07 55.01
N PHE A 12 30.76 -39.81 53.70
CA PHE A 12 30.55 -38.47 53.17
C PHE A 12 29.04 -38.20 53.17
N LEU A 13 28.61 -37.15 53.89
CA LEU A 13 27.20 -36.79 53.96
C LEU A 13 26.79 -36.12 52.65
N PHE A 14 26.08 -36.84 51.78
CA PHE A 14 25.61 -36.33 50.50
C PHE A 14 24.36 -35.46 50.71
N GLY A 15 24.54 -34.14 50.71
CA GLY A 15 23.43 -33.19 50.66
C GLY A 15 22.84 -33.16 49.25
N ILE A 16 21.66 -33.75 49.07
CA ILE A 16 20.94 -33.73 47.79
C ILE A 16 20.31 -32.35 47.61
N ILE A 17 20.95 -31.50 46.80
CA ILE A 17 20.31 -30.30 46.24
C ILE A 17 19.67 -30.72 44.92
N ALA A 18 18.35 -30.87 44.92
CA ALA A 18 17.58 -31.08 43.70
C ALA A 18 17.45 -29.73 42.96
N LEU A 19 18.34 -29.49 42.00
CA LEU A 19 18.18 -28.43 41.01
C LEU A 19 17.12 -28.89 40.00
N ASN A 20 15.91 -28.32 40.10
CA ASN A 20 14.91 -28.41 39.05
C ASN A 20 15.41 -27.62 37.84
N PHE A 21 15.97 -28.32 36.86
CA PHE A 21 16.17 -27.77 35.52
C PHE A 21 14.82 -27.79 34.81
N ASN A 22 14.16 -26.63 34.74
CA ASN A 22 13.10 -26.41 33.76
C ASN A 22 13.74 -26.50 32.37
N PHE A 23 13.51 -27.61 31.67
CA PHE A 23 13.75 -27.67 30.24
C PHE A 23 12.68 -26.82 29.55
N ILE A 24 13.02 -25.57 29.25
CA ILE A 24 12.27 -24.80 28.26
C ILE A 24 12.46 -25.53 26.93
N SER A 25 11.40 -26.16 26.45
CA SER A 25 11.34 -26.58 25.05
C SER A 25 11.25 -25.31 24.22
N ALA A 26 12.35 -24.92 23.59
CA ALA A 26 12.29 -23.96 22.50
C ALA A 26 11.60 -24.66 21.33
N GLU A 27 10.39 -24.24 21.01
CA GLU A 27 9.72 -24.69 19.79
C GLU A 27 10.56 -24.22 18.60
N ASN A 28 10.90 -25.17 17.73
CA ASN A 28 11.81 -24.90 16.62
C ASN A 28 11.03 -24.19 15.52
N THR A 29 11.18 -22.87 15.41
CA THR A 29 10.72 -22.12 14.24
C THR A 29 11.48 -22.59 13.00
N TYR A 30 10.75 -22.81 11.91
CA TYR A 30 11.26 -23.13 10.59
C TYR A 30 11.26 -21.87 9.74
N CYS A 31 12.29 -21.68 8.92
CA CYS A 31 12.11 -20.85 7.74
C CYS A 31 11.21 -21.61 6.77
N ALA A 32 10.06 -21.03 6.45
CA ALA A 32 9.23 -21.45 5.35
C ALA A 32 9.62 -20.67 4.09
N GLU A 33 9.89 -21.36 2.97
CA GLU A 33 9.95 -20.71 1.65
C GLU A 33 8.61 -20.03 1.36
N ARG A 34 7.51 -20.72 1.66
CA ARG A 34 6.14 -20.23 1.60
C ARG A 34 5.35 -20.77 2.80
N THR A 35 4.54 -19.93 3.44
CA THR A 35 3.58 -20.35 4.48
C THR A 35 2.28 -20.85 3.86
N THR A 36 1.49 -21.61 4.62
CA THR A 36 0.12 -22.00 4.25
C THR A 36 -0.78 -20.77 3.98
N GLY A 37 -0.54 -19.66 4.69
CA GLY A 37 -1.15 -18.35 4.45
C GLY A 37 -0.61 -17.57 3.24
N GLY A 38 0.27 -18.16 2.41
CA GLY A 38 0.79 -17.56 1.19
C GLY A 38 1.93 -16.55 1.36
N ALA A 39 2.38 -16.26 2.59
CA ALA A 39 3.52 -15.38 2.82
C ALA A 39 4.83 -16.08 2.45
N TRP A 40 5.74 -15.36 1.78
CA TRP A 40 7.05 -15.89 1.41
C TRP A 40 8.09 -15.58 2.49
N CYS A 41 9.00 -16.51 2.73
CA CYS A 41 10.21 -16.31 3.52
C CYS A 41 10.00 -15.83 4.96
N GLN A 42 9.11 -16.52 5.68
CA GLN A 42 8.80 -16.23 7.08
C GLN A 42 9.40 -17.28 8.02
N ASN A 43 9.78 -16.85 9.23
CA ASN A 43 10.11 -17.75 10.34
C ASN A 43 8.81 -18.10 11.06
N VAL A 44 8.35 -19.34 10.92
CA VAL A 44 7.03 -19.80 11.37
C VAL A 44 7.12 -21.19 12.00
N PHE A 45 6.05 -21.68 12.63
CA PHE A 45 6.01 -23.06 13.11
C PHE A 45 5.81 -24.06 11.96
N LEU A 46 6.11 -25.34 12.20
CA LEU A 46 6.05 -26.39 11.15
C LEU A 46 4.65 -26.57 10.54
N GLU A 47 3.62 -26.22 11.30
CA GLU A 47 2.20 -26.30 10.92
C GLU A 47 1.82 -25.18 9.93
N GLU A 48 2.47 -24.03 10.03
CA GLU A 48 2.29 -22.87 9.12
C GLU A 48 3.13 -23.00 7.83
N VAL A 49 3.99 -24.01 7.73
CA VAL A 49 4.80 -24.27 6.53
C VAL A 49 3.94 -24.90 5.44
N ASP A 50 3.90 -24.31 4.24
CA ASP A 50 3.41 -25.03 3.07
C ASP A 50 4.44 -26.10 2.68
N GLN A 51 4.15 -27.35 3.07
CA GLN A 51 5.05 -28.50 2.87
C GLN A 51 5.25 -28.88 1.39
N SER A 52 4.56 -28.23 0.45
CA SER A 52 4.85 -28.35 -0.99
C SER A 52 6.06 -27.51 -1.43
N TYR A 53 6.54 -26.58 -0.58
CA TYR A 53 7.74 -25.76 -0.78
C TYR A 53 8.89 -26.17 0.15
N ARG A 54 10.06 -25.53 0.02
CA ARG A 54 11.21 -25.80 0.90
C ARG A 54 10.99 -25.20 2.29
N TYR A 55 11.50 -25.89 3.29
CA TYR A 55 11.58 -25.39 4.65
C TYR A 55 12.78 -26.00 5.38
N VAL A 56 13.32 -25.29 6.37
CA VAL A 56 14.38 -25.81 7.26
C VAL A 56 14.21 -25.29 8.68
N PRO A 57 14.61 -26.05 9.73
CA PRO A 57 14.62 -25.59 11.12
C PRO A 57 15.82 -24.66 11.38
N ALA A 58 15.79 -23.48 10.77
CA ALA A 58 16.76 -22.39 10.93
C ALA A 58 16.10 -21.06 10.53
N SER A 59 16.69 -19.91 10.89
CA SER A 59 16.18 -18.60 10.48
C SER A 59 16.26 -18.40 8.96
N CYS A 60 15.31 -17.68 8.37
CA CYS A 60 15.29 -17.37 6.94
C CYS A 60 16.52 -16.60 6.46
N GLU A 61 17.08 -15.75 7.31
CA GLU A 61 18.37 -15.07 7.09
C GLU A 61 19.55 -16.04 6.87
N ALA A 62 19.45 -17.26 7.41
CA ALA A 62 20.46 -18.30 7.29
C ALA A 62 20.20 -19.27 6.12
N THR A 63 19.09 -19.12 5.37
CA THR A 63 18.79 -19.96 4.20
C THR A 63 19.20 -19.27 2.90
N SER A 64 19.53 -20.06 1.88
CA SER A 64 19.81 -19.50 0.56
C SER A 64 18.55 -18.96 -0.12
N TYR A 65 17.42 -19.66 -0.02
CA TYR A 65 16.21 -19.34 -0.75
C TYR A 65 15.44 -18.13 -0.22
N CYS A 66 15.71 -17.71 1.03
CA CYS A 66 15.17 -16.51 1.65
C CYS A 66 16.23 -15.46 2.00
N LYS A 67 17.42 -15.58 1.39
CA LYS A 67 18.43 -14.53 1.45
C LYS A 67 17.86 -13.24 0.83
N MET A 68 18.00 -12.14 1.56
CA MET A 68 17.63 -10.79 1.07
C MET A 68 18.73 -10.23 0.18
N GLY A 69 18.32 -9.53 -0.88
CA GLY A 69 19.23 -8.96 -1.87
C GLY A 69 18.49 -8.06 -2.86
N THR A 70 19.11 -7.78 -4.01
CA THR A 70 18.52 -6.91 -5.03
C THR A 70 17.91 -7.75 -6.15
N CYS A 71 16.62 -7.56 -6.40
CA CYS A 71 15.92 -8.13 -7.55
C CYS A 71 15.97 -7.20 -8.75
N VAL A 72 16.33 -7.72 -9.92
CA VAL A 72 16.41 -6.96 -11.18
C VAL A 72 15.38 -7.48 -12.18
N ASN A 73 14.30 -6.73 -12.41
CA ASN A 73 13.35 -7.05 -13.48
C ASN A 73 14.00 -6.71 -14.84
N THR A 74 14.34 -7.73 -15.62
CA THR A 74 15.03 -7.56 -16.91
C THR A 74 14.13 -7.11 -18.07
N GLN A 75 12.81 -7.09 -17.87
CA GLN A 75 11.85 -6.57 -18.85
C GLN A 75 11.52 -5.10 -18.60
N GLU A 76 11.19 -4.75 -17.35
CA GLU A 76 10.85 -3.38 -16.97
C GLU A 76 12.08 -2.50 -16.74
N GLY A 77 13.21 -3.11 -16.35
CA GLY A 77 14.43 -2.39 -15.95
C GLY A 77 14.37 -1.80 -14.54
N THR A 78 13.44 -2.28 -13.70
CA THR A 78 13.33 -1.91 -12.29
C THR A 78 14.28 -2.75 -11.43
N CYS A 79 14.82 -2.14 -10.37
CA CYS A 79 15.59 -2.83 -9.34
C CYS A 79 14.92 -2.61 -7.99
N LEU A 80 14.79 -3.68 -7.20
CA LEU A 80 14.15 -3.69 -5.89
C LEU A 80 15.13 -4.25 -4.87
N GLU A 81 15.56 -3.44 -3.92
CA GLU A 81 16.38 -3.90 -2.78
C GLU A 81 15.55 -4.70 -1.77
N ASN A 82 16.22 -5.33 -0.81
CA ASN A 82 15.60 -6.09 0.29
C ASN A 82 14.57 -7.15 -0.16
N THR A 83 14.72 -7.67 -1.38
CA THR A 83 13.80 -8.67 -1.95
C THR A 83 14.35 -10.07 -1.67
N PRO A 84 13.54 -11.03 -1.17
CA PRO A 84 13.96 -12.41 -1.02
C PRO A 84 14.26 -13.06 -2.38
N GLN A 85 15.30 -13.90 -2.45
CA GLN A 85 15.70 -14.58 -3.69
C GLN A 85 14.52 -15.23 -4.41
N LYS A 86 13.70 -16.01 -3.68
CA LYS A 86 12.59 -16.75 -4.29
C LYS A 86 11.48 -15.86 -4.86
N VAL A 87 11.14 -14.77 -4.17
CA VAL A 87 10.12 -13.79 -4.59
C VAL A 87 10.56 -13.12 -5.90
N CYS A 88 11.85 -12.84 -6.04
CA CYS A 88 12.40 -12.31 -7.28
C CYS A 88 12.32 -13.31 -8.45
N GLU A 89 12.74 -14.55 -8.22
CA GLU A 89 12.88 -15.56 -9.29
C GLU A 89 11.54 -16.10 -9.80
N ASN A 90 10.50 -16.18 -8.94
CA ASN A 90 9.17 -16.70 -9.29
C ASN A 90 8.05 -15.90 -8.57
N PRO A 91 7.60 -14.75 -9.09
CA PRO A 91 6.34 -14.13 -8.67
C PRO A 91 5.14 -14.97 -9.13
N GLU A 92 4.10 -15.09 -8.30
CA GLU A 92 2.92 -15.94 -8.58
C GLU A 92 2.00 -15.38 -9.68
N ASP A 93 2.03 -14.07 -9.91
CA ASP A 93 0.99 -13.34 -10.63
C ASP A 93 1.18 -13.28 -12.16
N ASN A 94 1.88 -14.28 -12.72
CA ASN A 94 2.37 -14.29 -14.12
C ASN A 94 3.24 -13.07 -14.52
N SER A 95 3.69 -12.28 -13.54
CA SER A 95 4.65 -11.20 -13.74
C SER A 95 5.98 -11.77 -14.23
N ALA A 96 6.75 -10.99 -14.99
CA ALA A 96 8.08 -11.42 -15.41
C ALA A 96 9.02 -11.52 -14.20
N GLY A 97 9.49 -12.74 -13.89
CA GLY A 97 10.50 -12.96 -12.86
C GLY A 97 11.78 -12.16 -13.10
N GLY A 98 12.38 -11.67 -12.02
CA GLY A 98 13.64 -10.94 -12.02
C GLY A 98 14.86 -11.86 -11.91
N ILE A 99 16.04 -11.28 -12.11
CA ILE A 99 17.32 -11.89 -11.74
C ILE A 99 17.72 -11.35 -10.37
N TRP A 100 17.94 -12.24 -9.41
CA TRP A 100 18.32 -11.87 -8.06
C TRP A 100 19.84 -11.85 -7.88
N TYR A 101 20.33 -10.89 -7.09
CA TYR A 101 21.74 -10.71 -6.74
C TYR A 101 21.89 -10.55 -5.22
N ASP A 102 22.97 -11.09 -4.66
CA ASP A 102 23.29 -10.96 -3.23
C ASP A 102 24.17 -9.75 -2.89
N GLN A 103 24.22 -8.78 -3.80
CA GLN A 103 24.98 -7.54 -3.73
C GLN A 103 24.02 -6.35 -3.61
N PRO A 104 24.43 -5.21 -3.01
CA PRO A 104 23.62 -4.00 -2.99
C PRO A 104 23.41 -3.44 -4.41
N GLN A 105 22.37 -2.62 -4.61
CA GLN A 105 22.00 -2.13 -5.93
C GLN A 105 23.13 -1.36 -6.65
N GLU A 106 23.95 -0.64 -5.87
CA GLU A 106 25.08 0.17 -6.35
C GLU A 106 26.23 -0.65 -6.97
N ASP A 107 26.36 -1.94 -6.63
CA ASP A 107 27.36 -2.85 -7.21
C ASP A 107 26.88 -3.51 -8.52
N ILE A 108 25.59 -3.44 -8.84
CA ILE A 108 24.97 -4.20 -9.93
C ILE A 108 24.96 -3.37 -11.22
N PRO A 109 25.65 -3.80 -12.31
CA PRO A 109 25.74 -3.03 -13.55
C PRO A 109 24.40 -2.70 -14.22
N GLN A 110 23.40 -3.57 -14.07
CA GLN A 110 22.07 -3.41 -14.65
C GLN A 110 21.22 -2.37 -13.91
N CYS A 111 21.51 -2.10 -12.64
CA CYS A 111 20.81 -1.12 -11.81
C CYS A 111 21.46 0.27 -11.85
N GLN A 112 22.60 0.41 -12.53
CA GLN A 112 23.27 1.70 -12.69
C GLN A 112 22.36 2.66 -13.47
N LEU A 113 21.98 3.74 -12.78
CA LEU A 113 21.17 4.81 -13.37
C LEU A 113 22.00 5.64 -14.34
N GLY A 114 21.32 6.20 -15.32
CA GLY A 114 21.88 7.09 -16.32
C GLY A 114 20.75 7.90 -16.94
N CYS A 115 21.12 8.91 -17.73
CA CYS A 115 20.12 9.79 -18.29
C CYS A 115 19.53 9.21 -19.59
N CYS A 116 18.25 8.87 -19.54
CA CYS A 116 17.46 8.50 -20.71
C CYS A 116 16.85 9.74 -21.35
N ILE A 117 17.11 9.97 -22.64
CA ILE A 117 16.56 11.10 -23.40
C ILE A 117 15.34 10.61 -24.19
N LEU A 118 14.20 11.24 -23.96
CA LEU A 118 12.88 10.91 -24.52
C LEU A 118 12.32 12.16 -25.22
N GLY A 119 12.83 12.45 -26.42
CA GLY A 119 12.43 13.64 -27.19
C GLY A 119 13.01 14.92 -26.59
N ASP A 120 12.15 15.77 -26.01
CA ASP A 120 12.53 16.97 -25.26
C ASP A 120 12.44 16.77 -23.73
N GLN A 121 12.18 15.54 -23.27
CA GLN A 121 12.18 15.13 -21.87
C GLN A 121 13.33 14.19 -21.56
N ALA A 122 13.66 14.04 -20.28
CA ALA A 122 14.64 13.07 -19.82
C ALA A 122 14.26 12.45 -18.48
N ALA A 123 14.64 11.19 -18.29
CA ALA A 123 14.38 10.42 -17.08
C ALA A 123 15.69 9.77 -16.60
N PHE A 124 15.98 9.86 -15.30
CA PHE A 124 17.18 9.25 -14.71
C PHE A 124 16.87 7.83 -14.25
N VAL A 125 17.06 6.87 -15.16
CA VAL A 125 16.58 5.49 -15.04
C VAL A 125 17.67 4.49 -15.46
N THR A 126 17.42 3.19 -15.34
CA THR A 126 18.34 2.17 -15.87
C THR A 126 18.32 2.13 -17.41
N GLN A 127 19.36 1.56 -18.02
CA GLN A 127 19.41 1.41 -19.49
C GLN A 127 18.28 0.54 -20.03
N VAL A 128 17.82 -0.46 -19.26
CA VAL A 128 16.71 -1.35 -19.66
C VAL A 128 15.41 -0.56 -19.63
N ARG A 129 15.14 0.18 -18.54
CA ARG A 129 13.97 1.06 -18.41
C ARG A 129 13.94 2.10 -19.54
N CYS A 130 15.09 2.67 -19.87
CA CYS A 130 15.20 3.61 -20.98
C CYS A 130 14.78 3.00 -22.33
N LYS A 131 15.15 1.75 -22.61
CA LYS A 131 14.74 1.04 -23.85
C LYS A 131 13.23 0.77 -23.87
N GLU A 132 12.64 0.37 -22.75
CA GLU A 132 11.19 0.15 -22.62
C GLU A 132 10.43 1.45 -22.89
N LEU A 133 10.76 2.53 -22.17
CA LEU A 133 10.17 3.85 -22.37
C LEU A 133 10.33 4.33 -23.83
N SER A 134 11.55 4.27 -24.38
CA SER A 134 11.79 4.66 -25.78
C SER A 134 10.90 3.88 -26.75
N SER A 135 10.81 2.55 -26.58
CA SER A 135 9.98 1.69 -27.43
C SER A 135 8.50 1.99 -27.28
N LYS A 136 8.03 2.31 -26.06
CA LYS A 136 6.63 2.64 -25.75
C LYS A 136 6.18 3.95 -26.43
N TYR A 137 7.06 4.94 -26.48
CA TYR A 137 6.81 6.23 -27.14
C TYR A 137 7.24 6.26 -28.63
N GLY A 138 7.73 5.14 -29.19
CA GLY A 138 8.17 5.08 -30.59
C GLY A 138 9.44 5.90 -30.89
N LEU A 139 10.24 6.19 -29.87
CA LEU A 139 11.46 7.00 -29.94
C LEU A 139 12.72 6.15 -30.08
N ASN A 140 13.78 6.73 -30.66
CA ASN A 140 15.10 6.12 -30.65
C ASN A 140 15.69 6.16 -29.24
N THR A 141 16.18 5.03 -28.73
CA THR A 141 16.83 4.98 -27.41
C THR A 141 18.10 5.81 -27.38
N SER A 142 18.12 6.83 -26.53
CA SER A 142 19.29 7.66 -26.22
C SER A 142 19.56 7.59 -24.72
N TYR A 143 20.72 7.06 -24.35
CA TYR A 143 21.09 6.80 -22.95
C TYR A 143 22.51 7.30 -22.67
N ARG A 144 22.64 8.18 -21.69
CA ARG A 144 23.87 8.92 -21.35
C ARG A 144 24.36 8.51 -19.95
N THR A 145 25.46 7.78 -19.91
CA THR A 145 26.12 7.33 -18.65
C THR A 145 27.12 8.34 -18.09
N ASP A 146 27.46 9.38 -18.85
CA ASP A 146 28.29 10.50 -18.37
C ASP A 146 27.52 11.46 -17.45
N ILE A 147 26.20 11.38 -17.45
CA ILE A 147 25.32 12.12 -16.55
C ILE A 147 24.99 11.24 -15.35
N GLN A 148 25.36 11.71 -14.15
CA GLN A 148 25.38 10.94 -12.90
C GLN A 148 24.40 11.48 -11.84
N SER A 149 23.44 12.32 -12.23
CA SER A 149 22.37 12.78 -11.33
C SER A 149 21.11 13.13 -12.11
N GLU A 150 19.97 12.99 -11.45
CA GLU A 150 18.66 13.32 -12.02
C GLU A 150 18.52 14.79 -12.41
N VAL A 151 18.97 15.71 -11.56
CA VAL A 151 18.97 17.16 -11.85
C VAL A 151 19.77 17.47 -13.12
N ALA A 152 20.98 16.89 -13.27
CA ALA A 152 21.78 17.08 -14.47
C ALA A 152 21.18 16.37 -15.70
N CYS A 153 20.42 15.29 -15.50
CA CYS A 153 19.71 14.58 -16.56
C CYS A 153 18.58 15.42 -17.16
N ILE A 154 17.68 15.92 -16.30
CA ILE A 154 16.60 16.83 -16.69
C ILE A 154 17.21 18.11 -17.32
N SER A 155 18.31 18.61 -16.76
CA SER A 155 19.04 19.77 -17.31
C SER A 155 19.66 19.54 -18.71
N SER A 156 19.87 18.28 -19.12
CA SER A 156 20.51 17.94 -20.41
C SER A 156 19.56 17.95 -21.61
N VAL A 157 18.24 18.02 -21.35
CA VAL A 157 17.20 18.22 -22.37
C VAL A 157 16.58 19.61 -22.31
N SER A 158 16.56 20.24 -21.12
CA SER A 158 16.25 21.68 -21.03
C SER A 158 17.28 22.55 -21.77
N SER A 159 18.45 21.99 -22.11
CA SER A 159 19.45 22.63 -22.98
C SER A 159 19.18 22.47 -24.49
N GLN A 160 18.02 21.95 -24.91
CA GLN A 160 17.49 22.29 -26.23
C GLN A 160 17.01 23.74 -26.17
N ASN A 161 17.91 24.68 -26.46
CA ASN A 161 17.59 26.09 -26.67
C ASN A 161 16.43 26.17 -27.68
N LYS A 162 15.24 26.53 -27.19
CA LYS A 162 14.01 26.69 -27.97
C LYS A 162 13.77 28.16 -28.22
N GLY A 163 13.26 28.47 -29.41
CA GLY A 163 13.12 29.84 -29.84
C GLY A 163 12.49 29.95 -31.23
N ALA A 164 12.44 31.18 -31.72
CA ALA A 164 11.87 31.52 -33.00
C ALA A 164 12.86 31.21 -34.13
N CYS A 165 12.57 30.18 -34.91
CA CYS A 165 13.25 29.93 -36.18
C CYS A 165 12.54 30.71 -37.29
N VAL A 166 13.10 31.84 -37.69
CA VAL A 166 12.54 32.77 -38.68
C VAL A 166 13.12 32.45 -40.05
N TYR A 167 12.27 32.37 -41.07
CA TYR A 167 12.65 32.07 -42.44
C TYR A 167 11.63 32.65 -43.44
N GLU A 168 11.99 32.75 -44.71
CA GLU A 168 11.03 33.11 -45.76
C GLU A 168 10.37 31.88 -46.35
N LYS A 169 9.06 31.97 -46.60
CA LYS A 169 8.27 30.99 -47.33
C LYS A 169 7.21 31.72 -48.16
N ASP A 170 7.06 31.35 -49.42
CA ASP A 170 6.04 31.93 -50.33
C ASP A 170 6.08 33.48 -50.39
N PHE A 171 7.29 34.06 -50.34
CA PHE A 171 7.57 35.50 -50.26
C PHE A 171 7.07 36.21 -48.98
N GLN A 172 6.83 35.46 -47.90
CA GLN A 172 6.48 35.98 -46.58
C GLN A 172 7.52 35.54 -45.54
N ARG A 173 7.93 36.46 -44.66
CA ARG A 173 8.75 36.14 -43.48
C ARG A 173 7.84 35.46 -42.45
N THR A 174 8.12 34.21 -42.14
CA THR A 174 7.33 33.37 -41.24
C THR A 174 8.23 32.74 -40.18
N CYS A 175 7.68 31.98 -39.25
CA CYS A 175 8.43 31.41 -38.15
C CYS A 175 7.87 30.06 -37.68
N LYS A 176 8.80 29.18 -37.29
CA LYS A 176 8.51 27.94 -36.55
C LYS A 176 9.14 28.05 -35.16
N PHE A 177 8.37 27.79 -34.10
CA PHE A 177 8.91 27.66 -32.75
C PHE A 177 9.49 26.25 -32.61
N THR A 178 10.80 26.17 -32.34
CA THR A 178 11.54 24.91 -32.48
C THR A 178 12.89 25.00 -31.75
N THR A 179 13.67 23.93 -31.78
CA THR A 179 15.02 23.88 -31.21
C THR A 179 16.03 24.55 -32.14
N GLN A 180 17.16 24.98 -31.58
CA GLN A 180 18.28 25.52 -32.37
C GLN A 180 18.79 24.52 -33.42
N GLU A 181 18.82 23.21 -33.10
CA GLU A 181 19.28 22.13 -33.99
C GLU A 181 18.32 21.89 -35.18
N GLU A 182 17.01 21.86 -34.92
CA GLU A 182 16.00 21.78 -35.99
C GLU A 182 16.05 23.01 -36.89
N CYS A 183 16.29 24.20 -36.33
CA CYS A 183 16.41 25.43 -37.11
C CYS A 183 17.65 25.44 -38.02
N GLN A 184 18.78 24.92 -37.54
CA GLN A 184 19.98 24.73 -38.36
C GLN A 184 19.72 23.77 -39.53
N THR A 185 19.01 22.66 -39.28
CA THR A 185 18.63 21.69 -40.33
C THR A 185 17.73 22.31 -41.42
N LEU A 186 16.86 23.26 -41.04
CA LEU A 186 16.06 24.06 -41.99
C LEU A 186 16.92 25.00 -42.84
N SER A 187 18.03 25.52 -42.31
CA SER A 187 18.99 26.33 -43.08
C SER A 187 19.76 25.50 -44.11
N GLU A 188 20.08 24.24 -43.82
CA GLU A 188 20.79 23.36 -44.75
C GLU A 188 19.89 22.87 -45.90
N SER A 189 18.59 22.76 -45.64
CA SER A 189 17.59 22.29 -46.61
C SER A 189 17.15 23.38 -47.62
N ASN A 190 17.35 24.66 -47.28
CA ASN A 190 16.97 25.79 -48.14
C ASN A 190 18.06 26.12 -49.16
N THR A 191 17.93 25.61 -50.39
CA THR A 191 18.83 25.95 -51.52
C THR A 191 18.49 27.27 -52.22
N GLY A 192 17.68 28.13 -51.61
CA GLY A 192 17.31 29.47 -52.11
C GLY A 192 17.97 30.59 -51.30
N ASN A 193 17.92 31.83 -51.81
CA ASN A 193 18.53 33.03 -51.22
C ASN A 193 17.89 33.53 -49.89
N SER A 194 17.12 32.71 -49.19
CA SER A 194 16.37 33.10 -47.99
C SER A 194 17.17 32.79 -46.74
N SER A 195 17.43 33.80 -45.90
CA SER A 195 18.10 33.61 -44.62
C SER A 195 17.20 32.86 -43.63
N VAL A 196 17.76 31.86 -42.97
CA VAL A 196 17.16 31.22 -41.79
C VAL A 196 17.90 31.74 -40.56
N GLU A 197 17.16 32.26 -39.59
CA GLU A 197 17.68 32.94 -38.40
C GLU A 197 17.04 32.35 -37.15
N PHE A 198 17.85 31.92 -36.17
CA PHE A 198 17.36 31.42 -34.89
C PHE A 198 17.50 32.49 -33.81
N TYR A 199 16.39 32.76 -33.11
CA TYR A 199 16.31 33.71 -32.01
C TYR A 199 15.99 32.93 -30.73
N ASP A 200 17.03 32.71 -29.92
CA ASP A 200 16.95 31.94 -28.67
C ASP A 200 16.07 32.64 -27.63
N GLY A 201 15.20 31.88 -26.96
CA GLY A 201 14.24 32.42 -25.98
C GLY A 201 13.05 33.21 -26.55
N ASP A 202 13.07 33.57 -27.84
CA ASP A 202 12.02 34.36 -28.47
C ASP A 202 10.85 33.49 -28.97
N LEU A 203 9.63 34.01 -28.86
CA LEU A 203 8.44 33.43 -29.47
C LEU A 203 8.26 33.95 -30.90
N CYS A 204 7.67 33.13 -31.78
CA CYS A 204 7.43 33.51 -33.18
C CYS A 204 6.54 34.75 -33.37
N SER A 205 5.74 35.07 -32.36
CA SER A 205 4.81 36.21 -32.29
C SER A 205 5.44 37.52 -31.79
N LYS A 206 6.76 37.53 -31.48
CA LYS A 206 7.51 38.74 -31.14
C LYS A 206 7.54 39.71 -32.32
N GLU A 207 7.02 40.93 -32.13
CA GLU A 207 6.84 41.91 -33.21
C GLU A 207 8.16 42.30 -33.90
N ASP A 208 9.27 42.41 -33.14
CA ASP A 208 10.60 42.75 -33.66
C ASP A 208 11.11 41.79 -34.74
N LEU A 209 10.65 40.52 -34.73
CA LEU A 209 11.03 39.52 -35.72
C LEU A 209 10.42 39.77 -37.11
N ASN A 210 9.40 40.65 -37.19
CA ASN A 210 8.67 41.01 -38.42
C ASN A 210 8.15 39.78 -39.20
N THR A 211 7.61 38.79 -38.47
CA THR A 211 7.01 37.59 -39.06
C THR A 211 5.52 37.81 -39.36
N THR A 212 4.88 36.87 -40.06
CA THR A 212 3.41 36.80 -40.20
C THR A 212 2.70 36.18 -38.99
N CYS A 213 3.45 35.78 -37.96
CA CYS A 213 2.93 35.11 -36.76
C CYS A 213 2.64 36.15 -35.67
N GLY A 214 1.53 35.99 -34.95
CA GLY A 214 1.10 36.91 -33.91
C GLY A 214 0.16 36.27 -32.88
N PRO A 215 -0.26 37.03 -31.85
CA PRO A 215 -1.16 36.57 -30.79
C PRO A 215 -2.48 35.95 -31.31
N SER A 216 -3.01 34.97 -30.58
CA SER A 216 -4.26 34.29 -30.93
C SER A 216 -4.94 33.67 -29.71
N GLU A 217 -6.27 33.66 -29.70
CA GLU A 217 -7.11 33.05 -28.65
C GLU A 217 -7.13 31.51 -28.70
N ARG A 218 -6.35 30.87 -29.58
CA ARG A 218 -6.28 29.41 -29.66
C ARG A 218 -5.39 28.87 -28.55
N THR A 219 -5.77 27.74 -27.99
CA THR A 219 -4.99 27.01 -27.00
C THR A 219 -4.78 25.55 -27.43
N THR A 220 -3.77 24.89 -26.85
CA THR A 220 -3.45 23.47 -27.07
C THR A 220 -2.84 22.86 -25.81
N ILE A 221 -2.85 21.53 -25.72
CA ILE A 221 -1.98 20.76 -24.82
C ILE A 221 -0.73 20.34 -25.61
N VAL A 222 0.39 20.15 -24.93
CA VAL A 222 1.62 19.55 -25.46
C VAL A 222 1.76 18.14 -24.90
N GLU A 223 2.12 17.17 -25.72
CA GLU A 223 2.31 15.78 -25.27
C GLU A 223 3.38 15.70 -24.16
N GLY A 224 3.12 14.87 -23.13
CA GLY A 224 4.00 14.75 -21.96
C GLY A 224 3.96 15.94 -21.00
N LYS A 225 3.06 16.92 -21.19
CA LYS A 225 2.88 18.07 -20.30
C LYS A 225 1.45 18.20 -19.79
N ASP A 226 1.31 18.75 -18.59
CA ASP A 226 0.01 19.04 -17.99
C ASP A 226 -0.54 20.41 -18.39
N GLU A 227 0.32 21.39 -18.71
CA GLU A 227 -0.14 22.74 -18.95
C GLU A 227 -0.84 22.91 -20.31
N ILE A 228 -1.76 23.86 -20.34
CA ILE A 228 -2.38 24.37 -21.55
C ILE A 228 -1.61 25.59 -22.01
N TYR A 229 -1.27 25.62 -23.29
CA TYR A 229 -0.48 26.67 -23.91
C TYR A 229 -1.33 27.46 -24.89
N PHE A 230 -1.04 28.75 -25.04
CA PHE A 230 -1.49 29.52 -26.20
C PHE A 230 -0.87 28.98 -27.50
N VAL A 231 -1.52 29.26 -28.61
CA VAL A 231 -1.04 28.97 -29.96
C VAL A 231 -1.08 30.26 -30.77
N ASP A 232 0.02 30.63 -31.44
CA ASP A 232 0.08 31.82 -32.29
C ASP A 232 -0.78 31.68 -33.58
N THR A 233 -0.87 32.71 -34.43
CA THR A 233 -1.62 32.62 -35.71
C THR A 233 -1.03 31.63 -36.72
N CYS A 234 0.27 31.32 -36.63
CA CYS A 234 0.97 30.35 -37.48
C CYS A 234 0.78 28.88 -37.04
N GLY A 235 0.33 28.65 -35.81
CA GLY A 235 0.17 27.31 -35.23
C GLY A 235 1.30 26.89 -34.30
N ASN A 236 2.22 27.79 -33.95
CA ASN A 236 3.28 27.52 -32.97
C ASN A 236 2.75 27.58 -31.55
N VAL A 237 3.25 26.69 -30.69
CA VAL A 237 3.04 26.77 -29.23
C VAL A 237 3.73 28.03 -28.69
N ALA A 238 3.02 28.79 -27.88
CA ALA A 238 3.50 29.98 -27.18
C ALA A 238 3.59 29.69 -25.67
N ASN A 239 3.46 30.72 -24.82
CA ASN A 239 3.46 30.57 -23.37
C ASN A 239 2.19 29.87 -22.83
N VAL A 240 2.24 29.49 -21.55
CA VAL A 240 1.09 28.94 -20.81
C VAL A 240 -0.12 29.87 -20.96
N TYR A 241 -1.30 29.29 -21.07
CA TYR A 241 -2.54 30.04 -21.25
C TYR A 241 -2.84 30.92 -20.02
N ASP A 242 -2.91 32.23 -20.22
CA ASP A 242 -3.43 33.22 -19.26
C ASP A 242 -4.34 34.19 -20.01
N ALA A 243 -5.64 34.16 -19.73
CA ALA A 243 -6.63 35.00 -20.41
C ALA A 243 -6.36 36.50 -20.25
N ASN A 244 -5.69 36.92 -19.18
CA ASN A 244 -5.34 38.32 -18.94
C ASN A 244 -4.15 38.80 -19.81
N LYS A 245 -3.43 37.86 -20.43
CA LYS A 245 -2.22 38.10 -21.22
C LYS A 245 -2.43 38.07 -22.74
N ILE A 246 -3.65 37.84 -23.20
CA ILE A 246 -3.98 37.82 -24.65
C ILE A 246 -3.53 39.09 -25.39
N ASN A 247 -3.54 40.25 -24.72
CA ASN A 247 -3.12 41.55 -25.26
C ASN A 247 -1.76 42.05 -24.72
N ASP A 248 -0.98 41.22 -24.00
CA ASP A 248 0.31 41.60 -23.42
C ASP A 248 1.46 41.27 -24.38
N GLN A 249 1.98 42.28 -25.08
CA GLN A 249 3.06 42.12 -26.07
C GLN A 249 4.30 41.42 -25.50
N ASN A 250 4.65 41.65 -24.23
CA ASN A 250 5.81 41.00 -23.61
C ASN A 250 5.56 39.50 -23.43
N TYR A 251 4.33 39.12 -23.05
CA TYR A 251 3.93 37.72 -22.88
C TYR A 251 3.87 36.94 -24.20
N TRP A 252 3.83 37.62 -25.34
CA TRP A 252 3.93 37.02 -26.67
C TRP A 252 5.31 37.21 -27.33
N SER A 253 6.29 37.79 -26.62
CA SER A 253 7.63 38.06 -27.14
C SER A 253 8.67 37.02 -26.72
N GLU A 254 8.68 36.61 -25.45
CA GLU A 254 9.73 35.76 -24.86
C GLU A 254 9.10 34.56 -24.14
N ILE A 255 9.84 33.45 -24.01
CA ILE A 255 9.40 32.27 -23.27
C ILE A 255 9.30 32.61 -21.77
N ILE A 256 8.13 32.36 -21.18
CA ILE A 256 7.85 32.53 -19.75
C ILE A 256 7.79 31.15 -19.08
N GLY A 257 8.56 30.97 -18.00
CA GLY A 257 8.57 29.73 -17.22
C GLY A 257 7.26 29.49 -16.45
N LYS A 258 7.05 28.24 -16.02
CA LYS A 258 5.85 27.81 -15.28
C LYS A 258 5.68 28.59 -13.98
N GLU A 259 6.80 28.87 -13.31
CA GLU A 259 6.92 29.63 -12.07
C GLU A 259 6.59 31.12 -12.20
N ASN A 260 6.63 31.65 -13.42
CA ASN A 260 6.29 33.03 -13.75
C ASN A 260 4.94 33.16 -14.50
N SER A 261 4.24 32.04 -14.70
CA SER A 261 2.92 31.97 -15.35
C SER A 261 1.78 32.16 -14.34
N CYS A 262 0.55 32.35 -14.83
CA CYS A 262 -0.64 32.50 -13.98
C CYS A 262 -0.77 31.39 -12.93
N GLY A 263 -1.31 31.68 -11.75
CA GLY A 263 -1.72 30.65 -10.79
C GLY A 263 -0.62 29.71 -10.27
N PHE A 264 0.66 30.05 -10.44
CA PHE A 264 1.75 29.21 -9.91
C PHE A 264 1.66 29.07 -8.39
N GLY A 265 1.88 27.85 -7.88
CA GLY A 265 1.76 27.53 -6.45
C GLY A 265 0.32 27.52 -5.91
N ASN A 266 -0.70 27.52 -6.78
CA ASN A 266 -2.08 27.32 -6.37
C ASN A 266 -2.29 25.89 -5.84
N ALA A 267 -2.87 25.75 -4.64
CA ALA A 267 -3.05 24.49 -3.93
C ALA A 267 -3.87 23.43 -4.69
N ASN A 268 -4.74 23.82 -5.63
CA ASN A 268 -5.51 22.90 -6.48
C ASN A 268 -4.97 22.78 -7.92
N GLY A 269 -3.73 23.20 -8.17
CA GLY A 269 -3.12 23.17 -9.50
C GLY A 269 -3.82 24.04 -10.56
N ASN A 270 -4.72 24.95 -10.16
CA ASN A 270 -5.64 25.68 -11.06
C ASN A 270 -6.76 24.82 -11.67
N ALA A 271 -7.13 23.71 -11.04
CA ALA A 271 -8.31 22.93 -11.38
C ALA A 271 -9.55 23.82 -11.60
N GLY A 272 -10.23 23.61 -12.72
CA GLY A 272 -11.43 24.33 -13.13
C GLY A 272 -11.26 25.82 -13.43
N ASN A 273 -10.04 26.38 -13.46
CA ASN A 273 -9.84 27.82 -13.66
C ASN A 273 -10.06 28.23 -15.13
N PRO A 274 -11.11 29.02 -15.46
CA PRO A 274 -11.42 29.37 -16.86
C PRO A 274 -10.41 30.34 -17.49
N SER A 275 -9.49 30.90 -16.71
CA SER A 275 -8.56 31.97 -17.13
C SER A 275 -7.09 31.57 -17.10
N CYS A 276 -6.75 30.39 -16.60
CA CYS A 276 -5.37 29.96 -16.41
C CYS A 276 -5.17 28.49 -16.81
N GLY A 277 -4.14 28.23 -17.61
CA GLY A 277 -3.74 26.91 -18.10
C GLY A 277 -2.53 26.32 -17.40
N ASN A 278 -2.08 26.92 -16.28
CA ASN A 278 -0.93 26.47 -15.52
C ASN A 278 -1.30 25.27 -14.62
N CYS A 279 -1.64 24.15 -15.27
CA CYS A 279 -2.10 22.95 -14.59
C CYS A 279 -0.96 22.27 -13.84
N ASP A 280 -1.28 21.54 -12.77
CA ASP A 280 -0.30 20.79 -11.99
C ASP A 280 -0.89 19.44 -11.52
N TYR A 281 -0.33 18.35 -12.03
CA TYR A 281 -0.83 16.99 -11.81
C TYR A 281 -0.74 16.57 -10.34
N PHE A 282 0.37 16.91 -9.68
CA PHE A 282 0.60 16.58 -8.28
C PHE A 282 -0.31 17.38 -7.33
N LEU A 283 -0.83 18.51 -7.80
CA LEU A 283 -1.83 19.33 -7.07
C LEU A 283 -3.26 19.09 -7.59
N GLY A 284 -3.49 17.99 -8.32
CA GLY A 284 -4.82 17.52 -8.69
C GLY A 284 -5.43 18.10 -9.97
N SER A 285 -4.63 18.57 -10.93
CA SER A 285 -5.16 19.03 -12.22
C SER A 285 -4.31 18.68 -13.44
N THR A 286 -4.92 18.52 -14.60
CA THR A 286 -4.17 18.37 -15.87
C THR A 286 -4.97 18.93 -17.04
N GLY A 287 -4.27 19.38 -18.08
CA GLY A 287 -4.89 19.86 -19.31
C GLY A 287 -5.75 18.78 -19.96
N LYS A 288 -7.03 19.07 -20.16
CA LYS A 288 -7.96 18.25 -20.97
C LYS A 288 -8.79 19.14 -21.91
N ILE A 289 -9.36 18.51 -22.94
CA ILE A 289 -10.40 19.14 -23.76
C ILE A 289 -11.62 19.37 -22.85
N TYR A 290 -12.13 20.60 -22.84
CA TYR A 290 -13.30 20.99 -22.05
C TYR A 290 -14.54 20.18 -22.44
N ASP A 291 -15.16 19.54 -21.45
CA ASP A 291 -16.43 18.83 -21.56
C ASP A 291 -17.41 19.35 -20.49
N ARG A 292 -18.42 20.08 -20.95
CA ARG A 292 -19.52 20.65 -20.14
C ARG A 292 -20.30 19.64 -19.27
N SER A 293 -20.11 18.34 -19.45
CA SER A 293 -20.74 17.29 -18.63
C SER A 293 -19.94 16.93 -17.38
N ILE A 294 -18.66 17.33 -17.33
CA ILE A 294 -17.71 17.03 -16.24
C ILE A 294 -17.12 18.34 -15.70
N ASP A 295 -16.69 19.25 -16.57
CA ASP A 295 -16.06 20.50 -16.20
C ASP A 295 -17.11 21.59 -15.90
N PRO A 296 -17.14 22.18 -14.68
CA PRO A 296 -18.16 23.15 -14.30
C PRO A 296 -17.97 24.54 -14.93
N ASN A 297 -16.74 24.87 -15.33
CA ASN A 297 -16.36 26.18 -15.85
C ASN A 297 -15.84 26.07 -17.29
N GLN A 298 -16.45 26.83 -18.20
CA GLN A 298 -15.96 26.93 -19.58
C GLN A 298 -14.70 27.82 -19.64
N PRO A 299 -13.63 27.43 -20.36
CA PRO A 299 -12.46 28.29 -20.55
C PRO A 299 -12.82 29.58 -21.32
N THR A 300 -12.16 30.68 -20.96
CA THR A 300 -12.37 32.01 -21.55
C THR A 300 -11.98 32.05 -23.03
N PHE A 301 -10.89 31.36 -23.38
CA PHE A 301 -10.40 31.22 -24.75
C PHE A 301 -10.00 29.76 -25.04
N GLY A 302 -10.09 29.36 -26.31
CA GLY A 302 -9.79 28.00 -26.75
C GLY A 302 -10.78 26.93 -26.25
N ASN A 303 -10.33 25.68 -26.22
CA ASN A 303 -11.18 24.50 -25.96
C ASN A 303 -10.62 23.58 -24.85
N TYR A 304 -9.66 24.06 -24.07
CA TYR A 304 -8.95 23.26 -23.07
C TYR A 304 -9.07 23.90 -21.69
N ILE A 305 -9.13 23.07 -20.65
CA ILE A 305 -9.24 23.46 -19.24
C ILE A 305 -8.30 22.60 -18.39
N CYS A 306 -7.74 23.16 -17.32
CA CYS A 306 -7.11 22.34 -16.28
C CYS A 306 -8.24 21.58 -15.58
N ARG A 307 -8.48 20.33 -16.00
CA ARG A 307 -9.53 19.49 -15.43
C ARG A 307 -9.14 19.10 -14.01
N ASP A 308 -10.11 19.16 -13.11
CA ASP A 308 -9.98 18.65 -11.75
C ASP A 308 -9.84 17.13 -11.75
N LEU A 309 -8.94 16.62 -10.92
CA LEU A 309 -8.67 15.19 -10.74
C LEU A 309 -9.13 14.69 -9.36
N SER A 310 -9.82 15.54 -8.58
CA SER A 310 -10.58 15.14 -7.40
C SER A 310 -11.74 14.21 -7.76
N CYS A 311 -12.16 13.40 -6.80
CA CYS A 311 -13.23 12.42 -6.93
C CYS A 311 -14.39 12.75 -5.98
N ASP A 312 -15.63 12.73 -6.44
CA ASP A 312 -16.79 12.62 -5.54
C ASP A 312 -16.95 11.17 -5.10
N TYR A 313 -16.89 10.93 -3.80
CA TYR A 313 -17.20 9.65 -3.19
C TYR A 313 -18.22 9.85 -2.06
N LEU A 314 -19.44 9.35 -2.28
CA LEU A 314 -20.57 9.47 -1.35
C LEU A 314 -20.94 10.92 -0.98
N GLY A 315 -20.62 11.90 -1.83
CA GLY A 315 -20.81 13.33 -1.56
C GLY A 315 -19.68 13.98 -0.74
N GLU A 316 -18.59 13.26 -0.48
CA GLU A 316 -17.32 13.84 -0.03
C GLU A 316 -16.36 13.98 -1.21
N GLU A 317 -15.70 15.13 -1.31
CA GLU A 317 -14.61 15.33 -2.27
C GLU A 317 -13.33 14.69 -1.73
N LYS A 318 -12.67 13.87 -2.55
CA LYS A 318 -11.35 13.28 -2.29
C LYS A 318 -10.34 13.86 -3.27
N GLN A 319 -9.20 14.34 -2.78
CA GLN A 319 -8.15 14.92 -3.60
C GLN A 319 -7.46 13.83 -4.44
N HIS A 320 -6.84 14.25 -5.54
CA HIS A 320 -6.11 13.34 -6.40
C HIS A 320 -4.98 12.63 -5.63
N GLY A 321 -4.97 11.30 -5.68
CA GLY A 321 -4.00 10.45 -4.97
C GLY A 321 -4.39 10.07 -3.55
N GLU A 322 -5.48 10.62 -2.98
CA GLU A 322 -5.96 10.19 -1.66
C GLU A 322 -6.36 8.72 -1.65
N THR A 323 -6.12 8.08 -0.50
CA THR A 323 -6.47 6.68 -0.26
C THR A 323 -7.09 6.50 1.11
N TRP A 324 -8.18 5.75 1.18
CA TRP A 324 -8.96 5.53 2.41
C TRP A 324 -9.44 4.08 2.52
N CYS A 325 -9.87 3.69 3.72
CA CYS A 325 -10.37 2.34 3.99
C CYS A 325 -11.90 2.23 3.88
N GLU A 326 -12.38 1.08 3.43
CA GLU A 326 -13.80 0.67 3.49
C GLU A 326 -13.88 -0.83 3.81
N THR A 327 -14.97 -1.28 4.46
CA THR A 327 -15.30 -2.70 4.68
C THR A 327 -16.50 -3.13 3.84
N SER A 328 -16.66 -4.44 3.58
CA SER A 328 -17.82 -4.96 2.84
C SER A 328 -19.14 -4.75 3.57
N SER A 329 -19.12 -4.64 4.91
CA SER A 329 -20.27 -4.31 5.74
C SER A 329 -20.57 -2.80 5.83
N GLY A 330 -19.68 -1.94 5.34
CA GLY A 330 -19.79 -0.48 5.45
C GLY A 330 -19.65 0.04 6.89
N ASN A 331 -19.08 -0.75 7.80
CA ASN A 331 -18.79 -0.39 9.19
C ASN A 331 -17.66 -1.28 9.76
N ASP A 332 -17.04 -0.88 10.86
CA ASP A 332 -15.88 -1.59 11.44
C ASP A 332 -16.25 -2.86 12.23
N LYS A 333 -17.39 -3.50 11.93
CA LYS A 333 -17.72 -4.79 12.53
C LYS A 333 -17.07 -5.88 11.69
N ASN A 334 -16.16 -6.62 12.29
CA ASN A 334 -15.51 -7.80 11.73
C ASN A 334 -16.48 -8.99 11.57
N LEU A 335 -17.55 -8.82 10.77
CA LEU A 335 -18.60 -9.82 10.56
C LEU A 335 -18.09 -10.98 9.70
N PRO A 336 -18.58 -12.22 9.86
CA PRO A 336 -18.19 -13.32 9.00
C PRO A 336 -18.35 -13.02 7.51
N GLY A 337 -17.30 -13.34 6.75
CA GLY A 337 -17.17 -13.03 5.32
C GLY A 337 -16.90 -11.55 4.97
N ASP A 338 -16.77 -10.64 5.93
CA ASP A 338 -16.35 -9.25 5.67
C ASP A 338 -14.88 -9.18 5.24
N ARG A 339 -14.56 -8.20 4.40
CA ARG A 339 -13.26 -7.96 3.76
C ARG A 339 -12.99 -6.45 3.73
N TYR A 340 -11.74 -6.09 4.01
CA TYR A 340 -11.23 -4.72 3.90
C TYR A 340 -10.87 -4.37 2.45
N PHE A 341 -11.08 -3.11 2.09
CA PHE A 341 -10.65 -2.52 0.83
C PHE A 341 -9.90 -1.22 1.08
N ARG A 342 -8.85 -1.01 0.30
CA ARG A 342 -8.24 0.29 0.05
C ARG A 342 -8.93 0.92 -1.15
N LYS A 343 -9.35 2.17 -1.01
CA LYS A 343 -9.89 3.00 -2.10
C LYS A 343 -8.81 3.97 -2.54
N VAL A 344 -8.81 4.33 -3.82
CA VAL A 344 -7.87 5.30 -4.40
C VAL A 344 -8.64 6.28 -5.26
N CYS A 345 -8.47 7.58 -5.02
CA CYS A 345 -8.90 8.61 -5.98
C CYS A 345 -7.79 8.82 -7.02
N TYR A 346 -8.03 8.47 -8.28
CA TYR A 346 -7.04 8.60 -9.34
C TYR A 346 -7.68 9.12 -10.63
N ASN A 347 -7.17 10.25 -11.13
CA ASN A 347 -7.66 10.94 -12.32
C ASN A 347 -9.18 11.23 -12.35
N GLY A 348 -9.78 11.55 -11.20
CA GLY A 348 -11.22 11.76 -11.05
C GLY A 348 -12.07 10.49 -10.98
N GLU A 349 -11.46 9.31 -10.93
CA GLU A 349 -12.14 8.02 -10.76
C GLU A 349 -11.72 7.35 -9.45
N VAL A 350 -12.68 6.76 -8.73
CA VAL A 350 -12.41 5.97 -7.52
C VAL A 350 -12.18 4.51 -7.92
N THR A 351 -10.97 4.00 -7.68
CA THR A 351 -10.67 2.57 -7.82
C THR A 351 -10.79 1.85 -6.46
N VAL A 352 -10.94 0.53 -6.53
CA VAL A 352 -11.12 -0.34 -5.35
C VAL A 352 -10.08 -1.45 -5.39
N GLU A 353 -9.22 -1.48 -4.39
CA GLU A 353 -8.19 -2.49 -4.18
C GLU A 353 -8.58 -3.34 -2.95
N PRO A 354 -8.89 -4.64 -3.12
CA PRO A 354 -9.22 -5.49 -1.99
C PRO A 354 -7.94 -5.89 -1.22
N CYS A 355 -7.95 -5.75 0.10
CA CYS A 355 -6.95 -6.40 0.96
C CYS A 355 -7.19 -7.92 0.96
N SER A 356 -6.27 -8.72 1.50
CA SER A 356 -6.39 -10.19 1.53
C SER A 356 -7.71 -10.70 2.13
N ASP A 357 -8.17 -11.85 1.61
CA ASP A 357 -9.36 -12.54 2.10
C ASP A 357 -9.24 -12.96 3.57
N PHE A 358 -10.37 -13.34 4.18
CA PHE A 358 -10.45 -13.80 5.56
C PHE A 358 -9.82 -12.85 6.59
N ARG A 359 -9.80 -11.54 6.29
CA ARG A 359 -9.15 -10.50 7.10
C ARG A 359 -7.70 -10.83 7.49
N GLN A 360 -6.98 -11.57 6.64
CA GLN A 360 -5.54 -11.80 6.79
C GLN A 360 -4.73 -10.52 6.57
N GLU A 361 -5.32 -9.54 5.89
CA GLU A 361 -4.91 -8.14 5.93
C GLU A 361 -6.07 -7.26 6.38
N VAL A 362 -5.71 -6.19 7.07
CA VAL A 362 -6.59 -5.09 7.46
C VAL A 362 -6.18 -3.84 6.68
N CYS A 363 -7.14 -3.02 6.29
CA CYS A 363 -6.84 -1.70 5.77
C CYS A 363 -6.54 -0.77 6.96
N ILE A 364 -5.38 -0.13 6.93
CA ILE A 364 -5.01 0.95 7.86
C ILE A 364 -5.02 2.28 7.11
N GLN A 365 -5.45 3.35 7.77
CA GLN A 365 -5.51 4.70 7.23
C GLN A 365 -4.90 5.70 8.22
N ASP A 366 -4.24 6.72 7.69
CA ASP A 366 -3.74 7.88 8.43
C ASP A 366 -4.02 9.18 7.64
N ASP A 367 -4.00 10.32 8.30
CA ASP A 367 -4.19 11.65 7.70
C ASP A 367 -2.95 12.52 7.88
N ILE A 368 -2.42 13.03 6.77
CA ILE A 368 -1.21 13.87 6.76
C ILE A 368 -1.59 15.27 6.25
N ASN A 369 -1.99 16.14 7.18
CA ASN A 369 -2.40 17.53 6.92
C ASN A 369 -3.67 17.68 6.07
N GLY A 370 -4.67 16.81 6.25
CA GLY A 370 -5.90 16.80 5.45
C GLY A 370 -5.72 16.09 4.10
N PHE A 371 -4.78 15.16 4.01
CA PHE A 371 -4.59 14.24 2.90
C PHE A 371 -4.56 12.82 3.46
N SER A 372 -5.59 12.04 3.15
CA SER A 372 -5.77 10.67 3.61
C SER A 372 -4.90 9.69 2.83
N THR A 373 -4.22 8.82 3.58
CA THR A 373 -3.41 7.72 3.03
C THR A 373 -3.82 6.41 3.66
N ALA A 374 -3.94 5.35 2.85
CA ALA A 374 -4.33 4.03 3.31
C ALA A 374 -3.52 2.92 2.63
N ALA A 375 -3.32 1.83 3.36
CA ALA A 375 -2.60 0.64 2.92
C ALA A 375 -3.23 -0.63 3.50
N CYS A 376 -3.20 -1.72 2.74
CA CYS A 376 -3.41 -3.05 3.31
C CYS A 376 -2.15 -3.47 4.08
N ARG A 377 -2.33 -3.99 5.30
CA ARG A 377 -1.27 -4.50 6.17
C ARG A 377 -1.71 -5.83 6.75
N VAL A 378 -0.79 -6.79 6.85
CA VAL A 378 -1.00 -8.08 7.52
C VAL A 378 -1.64 -7.87 8.90
N ASN A 379 -2.69 -8.64 9.17
CA ASN A 379 -3.37 -8.70 10.44
C ASN A 379 -2.59 -9.62 11.40
N LYS A 380 -1.98 -9.04 12.43
CA LYS A 380 -1.06 -9.75 13.33
C LYS A 380 -1.79 -10.30 14.56
N TRP A 381 -2.72 -11.22 14.34
CA TRP A 381 -3.61 -11.75 15.39
C TRP A 381 -3.14 -13.10 15.97
N GLN A 382 -2.22 -13.79 15.28
CA GLN A 382 -1.92 -15.21 15.45
C GLN A 382 -1.42 -15.56 16.86
N ASP A 383 -0.70 -14.65 17.50
CA ASP A 383 -0.12 -14.87 18.84
C ASP A 383 -0.95 -14.31 20.00
N CYS A 384 -2.12 -13.70 19.73
CA CYS A 384 -2.94 -13.04 20.75
C CYS A 384 -3.30 -13.99 21.91
N THR A 385 -3.90 -15.14 21.62
CA THR A 385 -4.39 -16.09 22.63
C THR A 385 -3.29 -16.66 23.55
N SER A 386 -2.02 -16.59 23.13
CA SER A 386 -0.87 -17.00 23.93
C SER A 386 -0.38 -15.94 24.93
N GLN A 387 -0.90 -14.71 24.88
CA GLN A 387 -0.44 -13.61 25.75
C GLN A 387 -1.15 -13.61 27.11
N GLY A 388 -0.47 -14.10 28.15
CA GLY A 388 -0.99 -14.10 29.52
C GLY A 388 -0.95 -12.76 30.27
N THR A 389 -0.63 -11.63 29.61
CA THR A 389 -0.63 -10.30 30.24
C THR A 389 -1.09 -9.19 29.30
N LYS A 390 -1.79 -8.20 29.85
CA LYS A 390 -2.30 -7.02 29.15
C LYS A 390 -1.22 -6.23 28.40
N ASP A 391 -0.12 -5.90 29.08
CA ASP A 391 0.99 -5.12 28.50
C ASP A 391 1.59 -5.80 27.25
N ASN A 392 1.67 -7.13 27.24
CA ASN A 392 2.08 -7.88 26.05
C ASN A 392 0.99 -7.90 24.99
N CYS A 393 -0.27 -8.12 25.39
CA CYS A 393 -1.41 -8.17 24.48
C CYS A 393 -1.55 -6.87 23.66
N GLU A 394 -1.52 -5.73 24.33
CA GLU A 394 -1.79 -4.41 23.74
C GLU A 394 -0.56 -3.79 23.06
N ASN A 395 0.52 -4.57 22.83
CA ASN A 395 1.73 -4.10 22.14
C ASN A 395 1.54 -4.07 20.61
N THR A 396 1.06 -2.93 20.11
CA THR A 396 0.76 -2.69 18.69
C THR A 396 1.93 -2.77 17.72
N ASP A 397 3.18 -2.68 18.20
CA ASP A 397 4.36 -2.84 17.35
C ASP A 397 4.48 -4.31 16.89
N VAL A 398 4.12 -5.24 17.78
CA VAL A 398 4.24 -6.68 17.58
C VAL A 398 2.95 -7.28 17.01
N ARG A 399 1.77 -6.90 17.52
CA ARG A 399 0.51 -7.62 17.29
C ARG A 399 -0.74 -6.73 17.28
N ASP A 400 -1.83 -7.26 16.72
CA ASP A 400 -3.12 -6.60 16.57
C ASP A 400 -4.16 -7.23 17.51
N CYS A 401 -3.95 -7.09 18.82
CA CYS A 401 -4.81 -7.69 19.84
C CYS A 401 -5.48 -6.65 20.74
N SER A 402 -6.49 -7.09 21.50
CA SER A 402 -7.11 -6.36 22.60
C SER A 402 -7.27 -7.26 23.82
N TRP A 403 -7.26 -6.68 25.01
CA TRP A 403 -7.42 -7.41 26.26
C TRP A 403 -8.87 -7.34 26.77
N ILE A 404 -9.48 -8.49 27.00
CA ILE A 404 -10.78 -8.63 27.67
C ILE A 404 -10.50 -8.92 29.15
N GLU A 405 -11.00 -8.07 30.05
CA GLU A 405 -10.90 -8.30 31.51
C GLU A 405 -11.92 -9.37 31.96
N GLY A 406 -11.61 -10.11 33.03
CA GLY A 406 -12.48 -11.13 33.65
C GLY A 406 -12.39 -12.51 33.01
N GLU A 407 -12.32 -12.58 31.68
CA GLU A 407 -12.28 -13.84 30.93
C GLU A 407 -10.89 -14.46 30.87
N ARG A 408 -10.77 -15.80 30.89
CA ARG A 408 -9.47 -16.48 30.80
C ARG A 408 -9.53 -17.77 30.00
N PHE A 409 -8.71 -17.88 28.95
CA PHE A 409 -8.52 -19.12 28.19
C PHE A 409 -7.70 -20.17 28.97
N ASP A 410 -6.80 -19.74 29.86
CA ASP A 410 -5.96 -20.63 30.69
C ASP A 410 -6.60 -20.96 32.04
N GLU A 411 -7.21 -22.15 32.16
CA GLU A 411 -7.86 -22.69 33.37
C GLU A 411 -6.93 -22.95 34.58
N ASN A 412 -5.71 -22.40 34.62
CA ASN A 412 -4.91 -22.44 35.83
C ASN A 412 -5.45 -21.43 36.85
N GLU A 413 -6.35 -21.93 37.71
CA GLU A 413 -6.75 -21.29 38.98
C GLU A 413 -5.52 -21.06 39.87
N THR A 414 -4.77 -19.97 39.67
CA THR A 414 -3.92 -19.42 40.72
C THR A 414 -3.60 -17.93 40.51
N SER A 415 -3.95 -17.15 41.54
CA SER A 415 -3.56 -15.76 41.83
C SER A 415 -4.30 -14.60 41.14
N ASN A 416 -4.91 -13.76 42.01
CA ASN A 416 -5.48 -12.42 41.78
C ASN A 416 -6.57 -12.26 40.71
N VAL A 417 -7.82 -12.43 41.16
CA VAL A 417 -9.08 -12.10 40.45
C VAL A 417 -9.10 -10.67 39.90
N GLU A 418 -8.45 -9.70 40.56
CA GLU A 418 -8.37 -8.29 40.10
C GLU A 418 -7.45 -8.07 38.88
N LYS A 419 -6.89 -9.13 38.28
CA LYS A 419 -6.02 -9.08 37.08
C LYS A 419 -6.26 -10.23 36.08
N GLN A 420 -7.40 -10.90 36.16
CA GLN A 420 -7.74 -11.94 35.19
C GLN A 420 -8.26 -11.30 33.89
N GLY A 421 -7.85 -11.87 32.77
CA GLY A 421 -8.20 -11.39 31.44
C GLY A 421 -7.54 -12.23 30.35
N SER A 422 -8.08 -12.10 29.14
CA SER A 422 -7.78 -12.89 27.96
C SER A 422 -7.36 -11.96 26.83
N CYS A 423 -6.29 -12.31 26.13
CA CYS A 423 -5.86 -11.58 24.96
C CYS A 423 -6.49 -12.16 23.69
N VAL A 424 -7.18 -11.33 22.94
CA VAL A 424 -7.95 -11.71 21.73
C VAL A 424 -7.54 -10.86 20.53
N PRO A 425 -7.70 -11.37 19.30
CA PRO A 425 -7.64 -10.56 18.08
C PRO A 425 -8.46 -9.26 18.16
N LYS A 426 -7.83 -8.11 17.86
CA LYS A 426 -8.53 -6.82 17.71
C LYS A 426 -9.36 -6.80 16.42
N ASN A 427 -8.81 -7.41 15.37
CA ASN A 427 -9.52 -7.70 14.12
C ASN A 427 -9.59 -9.21 13.99
N PRO A 428 -10.66 -9.87 14.47
CA PRO A 428 -10.77 -11.32 14.45
C PRO A 428 -10.58 -11.87 13.03
N PRO A 429 -9.77 -12.92 12.81
CA PRO A 429 -9.62 -13.55 11.49
C PRO A 429 -10.97 -14.06 10.97
N GLY A 430 -11.08 -14.13 9.64
CA GLY A 430 -12.11 -14.96 9.02
C GLY A 430 -11.66 -16.42 8.96
N TYR A 431 -12.62 -17.35 8.94
CA TYR A 431 -12.33 -18.78 8.87
C TYR A 431 -13.03 -19.46 7.69
N ASP A 432 -12.35 -20.47 7.13
CA ASP A 432 -12.81 -21.29 6.02
C ASP A 432 -13.49 -22.58 6.52
N PHE A 433 -14.43 -22.45 7.46
CA PHE A 433 -15.09 -23.55 8.19
C PHE A 433 -15.71 -24.68 7.32
N TRP A 434 -15.83 -24.47 6.01
CA TRP A 434 -16.28 -25.48 5.04
C TRP A 434 -15.15 -26.38 4.50
N GLN A 435 -13.88 -26.06 4.79
CA GLN A 435 -12.73 -26.88 4.43
C GLN A 435 -12.46 -27.91 5.54
N ALA A 436 -12.51 -29.19 5.18
CA ALA A 436 -12.22 -30.27 6.12
C ALA A 436 -10.73 -30.28 6.48
N GLY A 437 -10.42 -30.00 7.75
CA GLY A 437 -9.06 -30.01 8.28
C GLY A 437 -8.36 -28.64 8.37
N SER A 438 -9.10 -27.53 8.39
CA SER A 438 -8.55 -26.24 8.84
C SER A 438 -8.60 -26.10 10.36
N ASP A 439 -7.72 -25.26 10.92
CA ASP A 439 -7.59 -25.06 12.37
C ASP A 439 -8.73 -24.25 13.00
N ALA A 440 -9.73 -23.84 12.21
CA ALA A 440 -10.87 -23.04 12.64
C ALA A 440 -11.64 -23.69 13.82
N GLU A 441 -11.86 -25.01 13.76
CA GLU A 441 -12.52 -25.75 14.85
C GLU A 441 -11.67 -25.68 16.13
N SER A 442 -10.38 -26.00 16.03
CA SER A 442 -9.43 -25.95 17.15
C SER A 442 -9.33 -24.56 17.79
N LEU A 443 -9.36 -23.50 16.99
CA LEU A 443 -9.31 -22.11 17.46
C LEU A 443 -10.61 -21.68 18.14
N CYS A 444 -11.77 -22.02 17.57
CA CYS A 444 -13.06 -21.72 18.19
C CYS A 444 -13.24 -22.46 19.52
N LEU A 445 -12.77 -23.70 19.63
CA LEU A 445 -12.82 -24.50 20.87
C LEU A 445 -12.06 -23.86 22.04
N LEU A 446 -11.10 -22.94 21.80
CA LEU A 446 -10.38 -22.24 22.88
C LEU A 446 -11.28 -21.33 23.72
N ALA A 447 -12.41 -20.86 23.16
CA ALA A 447 -13.38 -20.02 23.87
C ALA A 447 -14.50 -20.83 24.55
N ASN A 448 -14.57 -22.15 24.36
CA ASN A 448 -15.61 -22.96 25.01
C ASN A 448 -15.43 -22.93 26.53
N LYS A 449 -16.54 -22.74 27.26
CA LYS A 449 -16.58 -22.78 28.72
C LYS A 449 -17.64 -23.73 29.25
N GLU A 450 -17.22 -24.51 30.24
CA GLU A 450 -18.12 -25.29 31.09
C GLU A 450 -18.34 -24.52 32.40
N CYS A 451 -19.59 -24.42 32.84
CA CYS A 451 -19.93 -23.86 34.15
C CYS A 451 -20.71 -24.88 34.97
N VAL A 452 -20.10 -25.33 36.08
CA VAL A 452 -20.71 -26.32 36.97
C VAL A 452 -21.66 -25.63 37.95
N VAL A 453 -22.95 -25.80 37.73
CA VAL A 453 -24.03 -25.26 38.58
C VAL A 453 -24.39 -26.28 39.68
N LYS A 454 -24.45 -25.85 40.95
CA LYS A 454 -24.84 -26.76 42.05
C LYS A 454 -26.27 -26.51 42.51
N TYR A 455 -27.03 -27.59 42.64
CA TYR A 455 -28.40 -27.60 43.14
C TYR A 455 -28.48 -28.35 44.48
N GLU A 456 -29.28 -27.83 45.41
CA GLU A 456 -29.66 -28.53 46.64
C GLU A 456 -31.14 -28.88 46.65
N LYS A 457 -31.50 -29.98 47.32
CA LYS A 457 -32.87 -30.48 47.39
C LYS A 457 -33.57 -30.01 48.68
N GLY A 458 -34.72 -29.35 48.53
CA GLY A 458 -35.47 -28.81 49.67
C GLY A 458 -35.96 -29.86 50.68
N LEU A 459 -35.59 -29.70 51.96
CA LEU A 459 -35.85 -30.59 53.11
C LEU A 459 -37.31 -31.00 53.37
N LEU A 460 -38.31 -30.38 52.73
CA LEU A 460 -39.74 -30.61 52.95
C LEU A 460 -40.52 -30.89 51.65
N GLY A 461 -39.89 -31.54 50.67
CA GLY A 461 -40.51 -31.83 49.38
C GLY A 461 -40.57 -30.62 48.45
N GLY A 462 -39.65 -29.67 48.64
CA GLY A 462 -39.38 -28.63 47.65
C GLY A 462 -38.68 -29.21 46.42
N GLY A 463 -38.70 -28.47 45.32
CA GLY A 463 -37.88 -28.77 44.14
C GLY A 463 -36.38 -28.61 44.42
N TRP A 464 -35.58 -28.86 43.39
CA TRP A 464 -34.18 -28.45 43.37
C TRP A 464 -34.09 -26.93 43.35
N GLU A 465 -33.15 -26.38 44.12
CA GLU A 465 -32.87 -24.95 44.21
C GLU A 465 -31.38 -24.73 43.92
N CYS A 466 -31.06 -23.85 42.97
CA CYS A 466 -29.67 -23.53 42.66
C CYS A 466 -29.00 -22.80 43.85
N LYS A 467 -27.73 -23.12 44.11
CA LYS A 467 -26.94 -22.59 45.26
C LYS A 467 -25.61 -21.97 44.86
N GLU A 468 -24.94 -22.49 43.84
CA GLU A 468 -23.66 -21.99 43.34
C GLU A 468 -23.70 -21.90 41.81
N ASN A 469 -23.10 -20.83 41.27
CA ASN A 469 -22.97 -20.52 39.85
C ASN A 469 -24.29 -20.41 39.08
N CYS A 470 -25.34 -19.87 39.72
CA CYS A 470 -26.69 -19.77 39.15
C CYS A 470 -26.77 -18.78 37.97
N GLU A 471 -25.84 -17.83 37.90
CA GLU A 471 -25.66 -16.89 36.79
C GLU A 471 -25.41 -17.59 35.45
N CYS A 472 -24.84 -18.79 35.44
CA CYS A 472 -24.62 -19.58 34.22
C CYS A 472 -25.92 -20.14 33.62
N LEU A 473 -27.05 -20.01 34.32
CA LEU A 473 -28.39 -20.33 33.82
C LEU A 473 -29.10 -19.11 33.20
N GLU A 474 -28.47 -17.93 33.22
CA GLU A 474 -29.03 -16.70 32.65
C GLU A 474 -28.52 -16.48 31.21
N ASP A 475 -29.40 -16.05 30.30
CA ASP A 475 -29.08 -15.72 28.90
C ASP A 475 -27.90 -14.73 28.76
N SER A 476 -27.66 -13.90 29.79
CA SER A 476 -26.53 -12.99 29.94
C SER A 476 -25.19 -13.72 29.87
N TRP A 477 -25.03 -14.83 30.60
CA TRP A 477 -23.79 -15.60 30.62
C TRP A 477 -23.50 -16.23 29.25
N ALA A 478 -24.50 -16.85 28.61
CA ALA A 478 -24.37 -17.39 27.26
C ALA A 478 -24.02 -16.30 26.24
N GLY A 479 -24.62 -15.11 26.36
CA GLY A 479 -24.29 -13.95 25.55
C GLY A 479 -22.86 -13.42 25.76
N GLU A 480 -22.37 -13.41 27.00
CA GLU A 480 -21.00 -13.03 27.35
C GLU A 480 -19.98 -14.02 26.76
N GLN A 481 -20.19 -15.33 26.94
CA GLN A 481 -19.32 -16.36 26.36
C GLN A 481 -19.33 -16.32 24.82
N ASN A 482 -20.48 -16.07 24.19
CA ASN A 482 -20.53 -15.90 22.74
C ASN A 482 -19.74 -14.68 22.25
N ASN A 483 -19.68 -13.57 23.00
CA ASN A 483 -18.82 -12.44 22.66
C ASN A 483 -17.32 -12.81 22.72
N VAL A 484 -16.93 -13.72 23.62
CA VAL A 484 -15.56 -14.26 23.68
C VAL A 484 -15.26 -15.13 22.46
N CYS A 485 -16.16 -16.01 22.06
CA CYS A 485 -16.05 -16.77 20.81
C CYS A 485 -15.87 -15.84 19.60
N LEU A 486 -16.71 -14.81 19.49
CA LEU A 486 -16.66 -13.82 18.40
C LEU A 486 -15.40 -12.97 18.37
N ALA A 487 -14.71 -12.82 19.51
CA ALA A 487 -13.43 -12.14 19.57
C ALA A 487 -12.28 -13.00 19.02
N LEU A 488 -12.42 -14.33 18.95
CA LEU A 488 -11.40 -15.21 18.37
C LEU A 488 -11.44 -15.30 16.84
N GLY A 489 -12.60 -15.08 16.22
CA GLY A 489 -12.76 -15.15 14.76
C GLY A 489 -14.22 -15.29 14.33
N ASP A 490 -14.46 -15.95 13.20
CA ASP A 490 -15.80 -16.31 12.73
C ASP A 490 -16.40 -17.50 13.52
N CYS A 491 -16.36 -17.44 14.87
CA CYS A 491 -16.88 -18.45 15.80
C CYS A 491 -18.23 -18.02 16.41
N GLY A 492 -18.95 -18.95 17.04
CA GLY A 492 -20.17 -18.65 17.79
C GLY A 492 -21.40 -18.25 16.94
N ALA A 493 -22.44 -17.77 17.60
CA ALA A 493 -23.70 -17.35 17.00
C ALA A 493 -23.64 -15.87 16.58
N ILE A 494 -23.54 -15.62 15.27
CA ILE A 494 -23.49 -14.29 14.66
C ILE A 494 -24.16 -14.24 13.28
N THR A 495 -24.53 -13.03 12.87
CA THR A 495 -24.98 -12.70 11.52
C THR A 495 -23.82 -12.23 10.65
N ASN A 496 -23.66 -12.83 9.46
CA ASN A 496 -22.61 -12.50 8.50
C ASN A 496 -22.82 -11.13 7.82
N PHE A 497 -21.83 -10.65 7.05
CA PHE A 497 -21.87 -9.32 6.44
C PHE A 497 -23.06 -9.07 5.48
N VAL A 498 -23.68 -10.13 4.94
CA VAL A 498 -24.88 -10.05 4.07
C VAL A 498 -26.20 -10.21 4.83
N GLY A 499 -26.19 -10.15 6.17
CA GLY A 499 -27.40 -10.21 6.99
C GLY A 499 -27.99 -11.60 7.17
N ARG A 500 -27.22 -12.68 6.98
CA ARG A 500 -27.65 -14.06 7.25
C ARG A 500 -27.11 -14.55 8.58
N GLN A 501 -28.00 -15.04 9.43
CA GLN A 501 -27.66 -15.75 10.67
C GLN A 501 -26.85 -17.02 10.37
N GLY A 502 -25.96 -17.39 11.31
CA GLY A 502 -25.23 -18.65 11.30
C GLY A 502 -26.13 -19.89 11.35
N PHE A 503 -25.52 -21.07 11.28
CA PHE A 503 -26.26 -22.34 11.28
C PHE A 503 -26.87 -22.68 12.64
N ASN A 504 -26.15 -22.40 13.72
CA ASN A 504 -26.60 -22.48 15.10
C ASN A 504 -26.93 -21.08 15.63
N ASP A 505 -27.91 -20.97 16.53
CA ASP A 505 -28.09 -19.80 17.38
C ASP A 505 -27.48 -19.98 18.79
N LEU A 506 -27.79 -19.08 19.73
CA LEU A 506 -27.27 -19.13 21.10
C LEU A 506 -27.83 -20.31 21.90
N ASP A 507 -29.08 -20.66 21.66
CA ASP A 507 -29.76 -21.77 22.35
C ASP A 507 -29.20 -23.10 21.84
N ASP A 508 -28.93 -23.21 20.53
CA ASP A 508 -28.26 -24.36 19.91
C ASP A 508 -26.81 -24.58 20.41
N LEU A 509 -26.14 -23.53 20.88
CA LEU A 509 -24.74 -23.57 21.36
C LEU A 509 -24.61 -23.76 22.88
N SER A 510 -25.71 -23.73 23.64
CA SER A 510 -25.70 -23.91 25.09
C SER A 510 -26.34 -25.23 25.50
N GLU A 511 -25.53 -26.16 26.02
CA GLU A 511 -26.00 -27.47 26.49
C GLU A 511 -25.95 -27.57 28.02
N ILE A 512 -27.11 -27.83 28.65
CA ILE A 512 -27.20 -28.13 30.08
C ILE A 512 -27.21 -29.65 30.26
N VAL A 513 -26.13 -30.20 30.80
CA VAL A 513 -25.99 -31.63 31.10
C VAL A 513 -26.29 -31.89 32.57
N GLU A 514 -27.45 -32.49 32.87
CA GLU A 514 -27.81 -32.93 34.22
C GLU A 514 -27.07 -34.23 34.57
N ASN A 515 -26.09 -34.16 35.48
CA ASN A 515 -25.41 -35.32 36.07
C ASN A 515 -26.05 -35.69 37.42
N GLU A 516 -26.83 -36.78 37.49
CA GLU A 516 -27.52 -37.20 38.73
C GLU A 516 -26.60 -37.89 39.78
N ASP A 517 -25.34 -38.18 39.47
CA ASP A 517 -24.46 -39.05 40.28
C ASP A 517 -23.17 -38.35 40.80
N LEU A 518 -23.23 -37.68 41.97
CA LEU A 518 -22.07 -37.38 42.82
C LEU A 518 -22.42 -37.44 44.34
N ASP A 519 -23.10 -38.50 44.76
CA ASP A 519 -23.31 -38.88 46.17
C ASP A 519 -22.39 -40.07 46.56
N GLU A 520 -21.09 -39.84 46.78
CA GLU A 520 -20.18 -40.70 47.59
C GLU A 520 -19.22 -39.88 48.48
#